data_AF-A0A950EQP3-F1
#
_entry.id   AF-A0A950EQP3-F1
#
_cell.length_a   1.000
_cell.length_b   1.000
_cell.length_c   1.000
_cell.angle_alpha   90.00
_cell.angle_beta   90.00
_cell.angle_gamma   90.00
#
_symmetry.space_group_name_H-M   'P 1'
#
loop_
_entity.id
_entity.type
_entity.pdbx_description
1 polymer ?
#
loop_
_entity_poly.entity_id
_entity_poly.type
_entity_poly.pdbx_seq_one_letter_code
_entity_poly.pdbx_strand_id
1 'polypeptide(L)'
;MRITAGTFGDNLDVNEVKHTIDTKLGGYLASYDSGLKIGPSRCPDHIDVSGGKTARCTLEVDGGELPIRVVYFGPPQNFKANFDGVFVEMNRVEKLEQEQLLNDYRISAKVHCPGSRVALLKVGATFKCAVEGSPKVSSVAVKVLNDKGMIYTYDPPGLTKDEPFAAPVAAHRQGQRSVVDGRALEHWITTSARILNSVTSTRKHNLSASCPTMVDLSGKNRAVCILSVDEYHVRQAVWIDNVNGIRSRPLDALVDKTYVQRFAQNDINNRLTEHGLQPDAAIDCGTGVIVVTPPATFNCKMTGGGRKFRLEVVVDDASGGFRSHAIPIDDTHRASP
;
A
#
# COMPACT_ATOMS: atom_id res chain seq x y z
N MET A 1 41.19 22.65 -7.64
CA MET A 1 40.16 23.47 -6.98
C MET A 1 39.63 22.68 -5.79
N ARG A 2 40.10 22.97 -4.56
CA ARG A 2 39.56 22.37 -3.34
C ARG A 2 38.29 23.14 -3.00
N ILE A 3 37.13 22.51 -3.10
CA ILE A 3 35.88 23.09 -2.60
C ILE A 3 35.94 22.95 -1.09
N THR A 4 36.21 24.05 -0.39
CA THR A 4 36.06 24.14 1.07
C THR A 4 34.58 24.04 1.38
N ALA A 5 34.15 22.90 1.93
CA ALA A 5 32.83 22.77 2.55
C ALA A 5 32.79 23.67 3.79
N GLY A 6 31.82 24.58 3.85
CA GLY A 6 31.59 25.44 5.00
C GLY A 6 31.64 26.90 4.62
N THR A 7 30.46 27.46 4.29
CA THR A 7 30.05 28.84 4.65
C THR A 7 28.68 29.25 4.08
N PHE A 8 28.06 28.48 3.19
CA PHE A 8 26.70 28.74 2.72
C PHE A 8 25.77 27.53 2.94
N GLY A 9 24.77 27.69 3.81
CA GLY A 9 23.61 26.79 3.89
C GLY A 9 23.68 25.63 4.89
N ASP A 10 24.38 25.77 6.02
CA ASP A 10 24.52 24.69 7.03
C ASP A 10 23.38 24.63 8.07
N ASN A 11 22.51 25.65 8.08
CA ASN A 11 21.36 25.74 8.98
C ASN A 11 20.07 25.69 8.16
N LEU A 12 19.16 24.80 8.55
CA LEU A 12 17.81 24.78 8.00
C LEU A 12 16.90 25.73 8.79
N ASP A 13 15.98 26.40 8.09
CA ASP A 13 14.91 27.13 8.77
C ASP A 13 14.01 26.13 9.50
N VAL A 14 14.01 26.19 10.83
CA VAL A 14 13.23 25.29 11.69
C VAL A 14 11.73 25.38 11.39
N ASN A 15 11.22 26.55 11.02
CA ASN A 15 9.81 26.72 10.70
C ASN A 15 9.44 26.05 9.37
N GLU A 16 10.34 26.12 8.37
CA GLU A 16 10.16 25.43 7.10
C GLU A 16 10.21 23.90 7.27
N VAL A 17 11.12 23.41 8.12
CA VAL A 17 11.21 21.98 8.46
C VAL A 17 9.95 21.51 9.16
N LYS A 18 9.48 22.22 10.20
CA LYS A 18 8.23 21.91 10.91
C LYS A 18 7.03 21.90 9.96
N HIS A 19 6.89 22.96 9.15
CA HIS A 19 5.82 23.05 8.16
C HIS A 19 5.84 21.86 7.18
N THR A 20 7.04 21.46 6.71
CA THR A 20 7.19 20.31 5.83
C THR A 20 6.82 19.00 6.52
N ILE A 21 7.20 18.80 7.78
CA ILE A 21 6.82 17.62 8.56
C ILE A 21 5.30 17.57 8.73
N ASP A 22 4.69 18.67 9.19
CA ASP A 22 3.26 18.74 9.50
C ASP A 22 2.41 18.54 8.24
N THR A 23 2.79 19.19 7.13
CA THR A 23 2.04 19.09 5.87
C THR A 23 2.27 17.77 5.15
N LYS A 24 3.52 17.30 5.01
CA LYS A 24 3.82 16.09 4.24
C LYS A 24 3.62 14.83 5.07
N LEU A 25 4.28 14.71 6.23
CA LEU A 25 4.19 13.51 7.05
C LEU A 25 2.90 13.49 7.86
N GLY A 26 2.50 14.61 8.47
CA GLY A 26 1.20 14.74 9.13
C GLY A 26 0.04 14.56 8.15
N GLY A 27 0.09 15.21 6.98
CA GLY A 27 -0.89 15.00 5.91
C GLY A 27 -0.96 13.56 5.41
N TYR A 28 0.19 12.88 5.24
CA TYR A 28 0.24 11.47 4.87
C TYR A 28 -0.47 10.60 5.92
N LEU A 29 -0.14 10.77 7.20
CA LEU A 29 -0.76 10.02 8.30
C LEU A 29 -2.28 10.29 8.40
N ALA A 30 -2.71 11.54 8.26
CA ALA A 30 -4.13 11.90 8.26
C ALA A 30 -4.88 11.27 7.08
N SER A 31 -4.24 11.19 5.92
CA SER A 31 -4.81 10.53 4.73
C SER A 31 -4.88 9.01 4.87
N TYR A 32 -3.93 8.44 5.62
CA TYR A 32 -3.84 7.00 5.86
C TYR A 32 -4.88 6.55 6.89
N ASP A 33 -5.05 7.27 7.99
CA ASP A 33 -6.07 7.02 9.01
C ASP A 33 -6.60 8.33 9.60
N SER A 34 -7.78 8.73 9.14
CA SER A 34 -8.46 9.97 9.56
C SER A 34 -8.82 10.01 11.06
N GLY A 35 -8.75 8.86 11.75
CA GLY A 35 -8.99 8.77 13.19
C GLY A 35 -7.75 9.02 14.05
N LEU A 36 -6.58 9.26 13.45
CA LEU A 36 -5.36 9.62 14.18
C LEU A 36 -5.40 11.11 14.57
N LYS A 37 -5.09 11.40 15.84
CA LYS A 37 -4.89 12.77 16.31
C LYS A 37 -3.44 13.15 16.09
N ILE A 38 -3.21 14.03 15.10
CA ILE A 38 -1.87 14.48 14.74
C ILE A 38 -1.66 15.87 15.34
N GLY A 39 -0.69 15.97 16.25
CA GLY A 39 -0.25 17.23 16.82
C GLY A 39 0.86 17.88 15.99
N PRO A 40 1.30 19.09 16.38
CA PRO A 40 2.38 19.79 15.70
C PRO A 40 3.73 19.09 15.89
N SER A 41 4.60 19.18 14.89
CA SER A 41 5.98 18.69 15.01
C SER A 41 6.83 19.54 15.96
N ARG A 42 7.77 18.87 16.62
CA ARG A 42 8.74 19.48 17.53
C ARG A 42 10.14 19.25 16.97
N CYS A 43 10.86 20.34 16.75
CA CYS A 43 12.25 20.31 16.32
C CYS A 43 13.09 21.11 17.31
N PRO A 44 14.39 20.83 17.43
CA PRO A 44 15.33 21.68 18.16
C PRO A 44 15.27 23.13 17.65
N ASP A 45 15.62 24.08 18.51
CA ASP A 45 15.62 25.52 18.18
C ASP A 45 16.60 25.86 17.04
N HIS A 46 17.58 24.99 16.80
CA HIS A 46 18.55 25.09 15.73
C HIS A 46 18.79 23.73 15.07
N ILE A 47 18.72 23.69 13.75
CA ILE A 47 18.97 22.49 12.95
C ILE A 47 20.31 22.66 12.20
N ASP A 48 21.37 22.14 12.82
CA ASP A 48 22.71 22.02 12.24
C ASP A 48 22.83 20.73 11.41
N VAL A 49 22.92 20.89 10.08
CA VAL A 49 23.16 19.79 9.13
C VAL A 49 24.58 19.82 8.55
N SER A 50 25.47 20.63 9.14
CA SER A 50 26.88 20.73 8.72
C SER A 50 27.57 19.37 8.73
N GLY A 51 28.47 19.16 7.76
CA GLY A 51 29.25 17.92 7.66
C GLY A 51 28.41 16.68 7.36
N GLY A 52 27.21 16.83 6.77
CA GLY A 52 26.32 15.71 6.45
C GLY A 52 25.58 15.15 7.66
N LYS A 53 25.51 15.91 8.76
CA LYS A 53 24.73 15.54 9.93
C LYS A 53 23.25 15.45 9.58
N THR A 54 22.57 14.59 10.31
CA THR A 54 21.13 14.39 10.24
C THR A 54 20.51 14.96 11.50
N ALA A 55 19.51 15.83 11.35
CA ALA A 55 18.78 16.37 12.49
C ALA A 55 17.59 15.47 12.85
N ARG A 56 17.13 15.61 14.10
CA ARG A 56 15.99 14.85 14.63
C ARG A 56 14.90 15.79 15.08
N CYS A 57 13.69 15.54 14.61
CA CYS A 57 12.46 16.14 15.10
C CYS A 57 11.53 15.03 15.61
N THR A 58 10.41 15.39 16.21
CA THR A 58 9.32 14.47 16.54
C THR A 58 8.01 14.99 15.96
N LEU A 59 7.08 14.07 15.68
CA LEU A 59 5.71 14.39 15.30
C LEU A 59 4.77 13.72 16.31
N GLU A 60 3.90 14.50 16.94
CA GLU A 60 2.95 13.98 17.94
C GLU A 60 1.79 13.25 17.25
N VAL A 61 1.53 12.00 17.62
CA VAL A 61 0.44 11.18 17.06
C VAL A 61 -0.22 10.37 18.16
N ASP A 62 -1.52 10.57 18.36
CA ASP A 62 -2.33 9.94 19.41
C ASP A 62 -1.69 10.03 20.82
N GLY A 63 -1.01 11.14 21.11
CA GLY A 63 -0.32 11.38 22.38
C GLY A 63 1.06 10.72 22.51
N GLY A 64 1.52 9.98 21.49
CA GLY A 64 2.90 9.50 21.38
C GLY A 64 3.76 10.41 20.50
N GLU A 65 5.08 10.32 20.62
CA GLU A 65 6.03 11.07 19.77
C GLU A 65 6.68 10.14 18.74
N LEU A 66 6.48 10.42 17.45
CA LEU A 66 7.10 9.68 16.35
C LEU A 66 8.42 10.35 15.94
N PRO A 67 9.58 9.68 16.05
CA PRO A 67 10.85 10.27 15.63
C PRO A 67 10.92 10.49 14.11
N ILE A 68 11.32 11.71 13.73
CA ILE A 68 11.51 12.17 12.36
C ILE A 68 12.99 12.45 12.13
N ARG A 69 13.51 11.93 11.02
CA ARG A 69 14.84 12.15 10.51
C ARG A 69 14.84 13.22 9.42
N VAL A 70 15.64 14.26 9.59
CA VAL A 70 15.81 15.36 8.62
C VAL A 70 17.19 15.29 7.99
N VAL A 71 17.23 15.07 6.67
CA VAL A 71 18.46 14.93 5.88
C VAL A 71 18.56 16.07 4.88
N TYR A 72 19.71 16.74 4.84
CA TYR A 72 20.01 17.82 3.90
C TYR A 72 20.69 17.31 2.63
N PHE A 73 20.27 17.82 1.47
CA PHE A 73 20.74 17.44 0.13
C PHE A 73 21.42 18.58 -0.62
N GLY A 74 21.60 19.75 0.00
CA GLY A 74 22.33 20.87 -0.58
C GLY A 74 21.45 22.07 -0.96
N PRO A 75 22.07 23.15 -1.46
CA PRO A 75 21.38 24.41 -1.74
C PRO A 75 20.35 24.30 -2.89
N PRO A 76 19.34 25.18 -2.95
CA PRO A 76 19.17 26.37 -2.10
C PRO A 76 18.67 26.11 -0.68
N GLN A 77 17.99 25.00 -0.40
CA GLN A 77 17.62 24.52 0.94
C GLN A 77 16.94 23.14 0.81
N ASN A 78 17.49 22.26 -0.01
CA ASN A 78 16.86 20.98 -0.29
C ASN A 78 17.05 20.04 0.90
N PHE A 79 15.98 19.75 1.64
CA PHE A 79 15.98 18.74 2.69
C PHE A 79 14.85 17.74 2.49
N LYS A 80 14.97 16.58 3.17
CA LYS A 80 13.92 15.58 3.26
C LYS A 80 13.69 15.21 4.71
N ALA A 81 12.43 15.28 5.13
CA ALA A 81 11.97 14.72 6.39
C ALA A 81 11.37 13.33 6.13
N ASN A 82 11.80 12.33 6.90
CA ASN A 82 11.26 10.96 6.84
C ASN A 82 11.07 10.44 8.27
N PHE A 83 10.19 9.47 8.47
CA PHE A 83 10.15 8.72 9.72
C PHE A 83 11.50 8.04 10.00
N ASP A 84 11.96 8.04 11.25
CA ASP A 84 13.17 7.32 11.67
C ASP A 84 12.87 5.82 11.92
N GLY A 85 12.21 5.19 10.96
CA GLY A 85 11.71 3.83 11.06
C GLY A 85 10.59 3.56 10.08
N VAL A 86 10.00 2.38 10.22
CA VAL A 86 8.88 1.90 9.44
C VAL A 86 7.61 2.15 10.23
N PHE A 87 6.68 2.89 9.62
CA PHE A 87 5.37 3.11 10.20
C PHE A 87 4.55 1.83 10.19
N VAL A 88 4.09 1.42 11.38
CA VAL A 88 3.26 0.23 11.60
C VAL A 88 2.04 0.63 12.41
N GLU A 89 0.86 0.40 11.84
CA GLU A 89 -0.43 0.55 12.53
C GLU A 89 -0.78 -0.75 13.27
N MET A 90 -0.72 -0.73 14.59
CA MET A 90 -0.87 -1.93 15.42
C MET A 90 -2.25 -2.59 15.27
N ASN A 91 -3.31 -1.80 15.13
CA ASN A 91 -4.67 -2.34 14.89
C ASN A 91 -4.75 -3.17 13.61
N ARG A 92 -3.99 -2.81 12.57
CA ARG A 92 -3.93 -3.55 11.30
C ARG A 92 -3.15 -4.84 11.47
N VAL A 93 -2.04 -4.81 12.23
CA VAL A 93 -1.30 -6.03 12.61
C VAL A 93 -2.21 -6.97 13.41
N GLU A 94 -2.88 -6.48 14.45
CA GLU A 94 -3.78 -7.28 15.28
C GLU A 94 -4.89 -7.97 14.47
N LYS A 95 -5.55 -7.25 13.56
CA LYS A 95 -6.58 -7.83 12.69
C LYS A 95 -5.99 -8.90 11.75
N LEU A 96 -4.83 -8.62 11.15
CA LEU A 96 -4.15 -9.58 10.29
C LEU A 96 -3.85 -10.87 11.06
N GLU A 97 -3.30 -10.76 12.26
CA GLU A 97 -2.95 -11.90 13.11
C GLU A 97 -4.19 -12.68 13.57
N GLN A 98 -5.29 -11.99 13.90
CA GLN A 98 -6.57 -12.64 14.24
C GLN A 98 -7.11 -13.44 13.06
N GLU A 99 -7.09 -12.85 11.86
CA GLU A 99 -7.50 -13.51 10.63
C GLU A 99 -6.57 -14.69 10.34
N GLN A 100 -5.26 -14.53 10.45
CA GLN A 100 -4.31 -15.61 10.22
C GLN A 100 -4.50 -16.78 11.19
N LEU A 101 -4.66 -16.52 12.49
CA LEU A 101 -4.95 -17.56 13.49
C LEU A 101 -6.23 -18.35 13.17
N LEU A 102 -7.27 -17.65 12.74
CA LEU A 102 -8.54 -18.29 12.37
C LEU A 102 -8.38 -19.15 11.11
N ASN A 103 -7.66 -18.66 10.11
CA ASN A 103 -7.59 -19.29 8.80
C ASN A 103 -6.58 -20.43 8.75
N ASP A 104 -5.38 -20.20 9.27
CA ASP A 104 -4.26 -21.14 9.22
C ASP A 104 -4.36 -22.18 10.35
N TYR A 105 -5.01 -21.88 11.47
CA TYR A 105 -5.00 -22.75 12.65
C TYR A 105 -6.38 -23.08 13.22
N ARG A 106 -7.46 -22.54 12.63
CA ARG A 106 -8.84 -22.66 13.15
C ARG A 106 -9.00 -22.13 14.57
N ILE A 107 -8.22 -21.11 14.92
CA ILE A 107 -8.23 -20.49 16.25
C ILE A 107 -8.95 -19.14 16.17
N SER A 108 -10.15 -19.06 16.74
CA SER A 108 -10.85 -17.80 16.96
C SER A 108 -10.34 -17.16 18.25
N ALA A 109 -9.50 -16.14 18.14
CA ALA A 109 -8.90 -15.44 19.28
C ALA A 109 -8.81 -13.93 19.01
N LYS A 110 -8.63 -13.13 20.07
CA LYS A 110 -8.22 -11.73 19.94
C LYS A 110 -6.70 -11.66 19.99
N VAL A 111 -6.14 -10.71 19.27
CA VAL A 111 -4.69 -10.43 19.26
C VAL A 111 -4.48 -8.99 19.70
N HIS A 112 -3.53 -8.78 20.61
CA HIS A 112 -3.13 -7.48 21.14
C HIS A 112 -1.63 -7.28 20.97
N CYS A 113 -1.24 -6.29 20.18
CA CYS A 113 0.15 -5.95 19.93
C CYS A 113 0.62 -4.86 20.90
N PRO A 114 1.91 -4.84 21.27
CA PRO A 114 2.43 -3.90 22.26
C PRO A 114 2.50 -2.47 21.70
N GLY A 115 2.33 -1.49 22.59
CA GLY A 115 2.55 -0.08 22.29
C GLY A 115 1.28 0.72 22.00
N SER A 116 1.46 1.89 21.40
CA SER A 116 0.38 2.75 20.92
C SER A 116 -0.22 2.21 19.61
N ARG A 117 -1.36 2.78 19.21
CA ARG A 117 -2.06 2.47 17.94
C ARG A 117 -1.13 2.49 16.72
N VAL A 118 -0.13 3.36 16.74
CA VAL A 118 0.92 3.45 15.73
C VAL A 118 2.29 3.30 16.38
N ALA A 119 3.24 2.69 15.68
CA ALA A 119 4.63 2.59 16.10
C ALA A 119 5.59 2.83 14.93
N LEU A 120 6.78 3.36 15.23
CA LEU A 120 7.91 3.33 14.31
C LEU A 120 8.85 2.20 14.70
N LEU A 121 8.93 1.18 13.85
CA LEU A 121 9.76 0.01 14.08
C LEU A 121 10.93 -0.01 13.09
N LYS A 122 12.09 -0.50 13.49
CA LYS A 122 13.21 -0.69 12.54
C LYS A 122 12.91 -1.87 11.62
N VAL A 123 13.40 -1.82 10.39
CA VAL A 123 13.43 -3.01 9.52
C VAL A 123 14.17 -4.13 10.24
N GLY A 124 13.57 -5.33 10.22
CA GLY A 124 14.07 -6.51 10.93
C GLY A 124 13.67 -6.59 12.39
N ALA A 125 13.04 -5.56 12.97
CA ALA A 125 12.53 -5.62 14.33
C ALA A 125 11.46 -6.72 14.47
N THR A 126 11.56 -7.49 15.55
CA THR A 126 10.58 -8.52 15.91
C THR A 126 9.90 -8.10 17.21
N PHE A 127 8.58 -8.24 17.27
CA PHE A 127 7.77 -8.01 18.46
C PHE A 127 6.77 -9.15 18.63
N LYS A 128 6.20 -9.28 19.82
CA LYS A 128 5.22 -10.32 20.14
C LYS A 128 3.88 -9.68 20.45
N CYS A 129 2.82 -10.17 19.80
CA CYS A 129 1.45 -9.81 20.15
C CYS A 129 0.87 -10.91 21.05
N ALA A 130 0.18 -10.51 22.12
CA ALA A 130 -0.52 -11.41 23.02
C ALA A 130 -1.78 -11.97 22.33
N VAL A 131 -2.09 -13.23 22.57
CA VAL A 131 -3.31 -13.88 22.06
C VAL A 131 -4.24 -14.18 23.23
N GLU A 132 -5.47 -13.70 23.15
CA GLU A 132 -6.51 -13.88 24.17
C GLU A 132 -7.65 -14.76 23.65
N GLY A 133 -8.20 -15.61 24.54
CA GLY A 133 -9.34 -16.47 24.22
C GLY A 133 -8.99 -17.83 23.60
N SER A 134 -7.70 -18.21 23.54
CA SER A 134 -7.27 -19.54 23.10
C SER A 134 -6.26 -20.15 24.08
N PRO A 135 -6.47 -21.39 24.58
CA PRO A 135 -5.46 -22.09 25.39
C PRO A 135 -4.32 -22.66 24.55
N LYS A 136 -4.47 -22.73 23.21
CA LYS A 136 -3.49 -23.36 22.31
C LYS A 136 -2.32 -22.44 21.95
N VAL A 137 -2.50 -21.14 22.07
CA VAL A 137 -1.52 -20.12 21.69
C VAL A 137 -1.67 -18.91 22.60
N SER A 138 -0.56 -18.47 23.19
CA SER A 138 -0.53 -17.31 24.08
C SER A 138 0.08 -16.06 23.43
N SER A 139 0.84 -16.24 22.35
CA SER A 139 1.43 -15.13 21.61
C SER A 139 1.76 -15.51 20.16
N VAL A 140 1.79 -14.51 19.30
CA VAL A 140 2.30 -14.58 17.92
C VAL A 140 3.48 -13.63 17.78
N ALA A 141 4.53 -14.05 17.07
CA ALA A 141 5.69 -13.19 16.81
C ALA A 141 5.60 -12.61 15.40
N VAL A 142 5.84 -11.30 15.29
CA VAL A 142 5.76 -10.55 14.04
C VAL A 142 7.08 -9.83 13.80
N LYS A 143 7.57 -9.86 12.56
CA LYS A 143 8.81 -9.20 12.13
C LYS A 143 8.55 -8.20 11.01
N VAL A 144 9.13 -7.01 11.12
CA VAL A 144 9.12 -6.02 10.04
C VAL A 144 10.13 -6.43 8.97
N LEU A 145 9.66 -6.63 7.74
CA LEU A 145 10.49 -7.12 6.63
C LEU A 145 11.18 -6.00 5.85
N ASN A 146 10.52 -4.86 5.64
CA ASN A 146 11.06 -3.77 4.83
C ASN A 146 10.55 -2.39 5.26
N ASP A 147 11.07 -1.36 4.60
CA ASP A 147 10.74 0.05 4.80
C ASP A 147 9.33 0.45 4.35
N LYS A 148 8.60 -0.45 3.68
CA LYS A 148 7.21 -0.27 3.24
C LYS A 148 6.18 -0.78 4.25
N GLY A 149 6.60 -1.22 5.44
CA GLY A 149 5.67 -1.74 6.45
C GLY A 149 5.21 -3.17 6.19
N MET A 150 5.86 -3.92 5.29
CA MET A 150 5.56 -5.34 5.16
C MET A 150 5.99 -6.08 6.43
N ILE A 151 5.15 -6.98 6.90
CA ILE A 151 5.40 -7.80 8.08
C ILE A 151 5.42 -9.29 7.72
N TYR A 152 6.13 -10.06 8.54
CA TYR A 152 6.18 -11.51 8.52
C TYR A 152 5.74 -12.06 9.86
N THR A 153 4.84 -13.04 9.82
CA THR A 153 4.31 -13.69 11.00
C THR A 153 4.94 -15.06 11.15
N TYR A 154 5.53 -15.31 12.32
CA TYR A 154 6.06 -16.63 12.65
C TYR A 154 4.93 -17.56 13.07
N ASP A 155 5.05 -18.83 12.66
CA ASP A 155 4.13 -19.87 13.11
C ASP A 155 4.17 -20.00 14.64
N PRO A 156 3.01 -20.05 15.32
CA PRO A 156 2.99 -20.20 16.77
C PRO A 156 3.62 -21.53 17.20
N PRO A 157 4.45 -21.55 18.25
CA PRO A 157 5.12 -22.77 18.71
C PRO A 157 4.13 -23.89 19.02
N GLY A 158 4.39 -25.10 18.50
CA GLY A 158 3.58 -26.29 18.76
C GLY A 158 2.27 -26.35 17.95
N LEU A 159 2.01 -25.38 17.08
CA LEU A 159 0.91 -25.44 16.12
C LEU A 159 1.41 -25.84 14.74
N THR A 160 0.61 -26.68 14.07
CA THR A 160 0.77 -26.99 12.65
C THR A 160 -0.34 -26.28 11.90
N LYS A 161 0.00 -25.62 10.79
CA LYS A 161 -1.01 -25.01 9.92
C LYS A 161 -1.94 -26.10 9.39
N ASP A 162 -3.24 -25.83 9.44
CA ASP A 162 -4.20 -26.48 8.58
C ASP A 162 -3.90 -26.00 7.16
N GLU A 163 -3.13 -26.79 6.41
CA GLU A 163 -2.82 -26.54 5.01
C GLU A 163 -3.85 -27.27 4.16
N PRO A 164 -5.01 -26.66 3.80
CA PRO A 164 -6.07 -27.32 3.05
C PRO A 164 -5.62 -27.84 1.68
N PHE A 165 -4.42 -27.45 1.24
CA PHE A 165 -3.83 -27.79 -0.04
C PHE A 165 -2.53 -28.59 0.07
N ALA A 166 -2.13 -29.06 1.25
CA ALA A 166 -0.87 -29.81 1.42
C ALA A 166 -0.78 -31.02 0.49
N ALA A 167 -1.84 -31.83 0.41
CA ALA A 167 -1.89 -33.01 -0.46
C ALA A 167 -1.81 -32.66 -1.97
N PRO A 168 -2.64 -31.76 -2.52
CA PRO A 168 -2.49 -31.29 -3.89
C PRO A 168 -1.12 -30.67 -4.20
N VAL A 169 -0.54 -29.89 -3.27
CA VAL A 169 0.79 -29.29 -3.45
C VAL A 169 1.89 -30.37 -3.46
N ALA A 170 1.81 -31.37 -2.59
CA ALA A 170 2.74 -32.49 -2.58
C ALA A 170 2.67 -33.32 -3.88
N ALA A 171 1.46 -33.61 -4.36
CA ALA A 171 1.24 -34.27 -5.65
C ALA A 171 1.87 -33.47 -6.80
N HIS A 172 1.69 -32.14 -6.82
CA HIS A 172 2.22 -31.27 -7.86
C HIS A 172 3.75 -31.32 -7.90
N ARG A 173 4.40 -31.22 -6.73
CA ARG A 173 5.86 -31.30 -6.60
C ARG A 173 6.45 -32.63 -7.09
N GLN A 174 5.65 -33.70 -7.04
CA GLN A 174 6.02 -35.02 -7.54
C GLN A 174 5.68 -35.21 -9.03
N GLY A 175 5.21 -34.17 -9.72
CA GLY A 175 4.75 -34.26 -11.12
C GLY A 175 3.45 -35.06 -11.28
N GLN A 176 2.72 -35.29 -10.20
CA GLN A 176 1.46 -36.04 -10.19
C GLN A 176 0.26 -35.12 -10.43
N ARG A 177 -0.87 -35.76 -10.73
CA ARG A 177 -2.14 -35.06 -10.93
C ARG A 177 -2.56 -34.36 -9.63
N SER A 178 -2.80 -33.05 -9.71
CA SER A 178 -3.05 -32.18 -8.57
C SER A 178 -4.41 -31.51 -8.73
N VAL A 179 -5.46 -32.21 -8.31
CA VAL A 179 -6.83 -31.70 -8.38
C VAL A 179 -7.24 -31.12 -7.05
N VAL A 180 -7.82 -29.92 -7.08
CA VAL A 180 -8.28 -29.18 -5.90
C VAL A 180 -9.79 -28.99 -5.98
N ASP A 181 -10.46 -29.10 -4.83
CA ASP A 181 -11.87 -28.76 -4.70
C ASP A 181 -12.10 -27.24 -4.89
N GLY A 182 -13.06 -26.90 -5.75
CA GLY A 182 -13.39 -25.51 -6.06
C GLY A 182 -13.83 -24.69 -4.86
N ARG A 183 -14.61 -25.27 -3.94
CA ARG A 183 -15.09 -24.56 -2.73
C ARG A 183 -13.95 -24.27 -1.76
N ALA A 184 -12.99 -25.19 -1.67
CA ALA A 184 -11.77 -24.93 -0.88
C ALA A 184 -11.00 -23.73 -1.45
N LEU A 185 -10.86 -23.63 -2.79
CA LEU A 185 -10.26 -22.46 -3.45
C LEU A 185 -11.09 -21.19 -3.24
N GLU A 186 -12.42 -21.25 -3.35
CA GLU A 186 -13.31 -20.11 -3.10
C GLU A 186 -13.12 -19.54 -1.70
N HIS A 187 -13.10 -20.42 -0.69
CA HIS A 187 -12.86 -20.03 0.69
C HIS A 187 -11.48 -19.38 0.85
N TRP A 188 -10.43 -20.01 0.32
CA TRP A 188 -9.07 -19.49 0.39
C TRP A 188 -8.92 -18.12 -0.30
N ILE A 189 -9.41 -17.96 -1.54
CA ILE A 189 -9.35 -16.69 -2.28
C ILE A 189 -10.13 -15.59 -1.53
N THR A 190 -11.35 -15.90 -1.08
CA THR A 190 -12.18 -14.92 -0.35
C THR A 190 -11.48 -14.47 0.93
N THR A 191 -10.91 -15.41 1.67
CA THR A 191 -10.16 -15.16 2.90
C THR A 191 -8.90 -14.33 2.64
N SER A 192 -8.07 -14.70 1.66
CA SER A 192 -6.88 -13.94 1.29
C SER A 192 -7.24 -12.52 0.81
N ALA A 193 -8.34 -12.37 0.07
CA ALA A 193 -8.83 -11.06 -0.35
C ALA A 193 -9.31 -10.21 0.85
N ARG A 194 -9.97 -10.81 1.84
CA ARG A 194 -10.37 -10.11 3.08
C ARG A 194 -9.17 -9.62 3.87
N ILE A 195 -8.16 -10.48 4.03
CA ILE A 195 -6.89 -10.13 4.67
C ILE A 195 -6.23 -8.97 3.92
N LEU A 196 -6.12 -9.05 2.60
CA LEU A 196 -5.53 -7.97 1.82
C LEU A 196 -6.36 -6.68 1.97
N ASN A 197 -7.69 -6.78 1.94
CA ASN A 197 -8.58 -5.63 2.06
C ASN A 197 -8.58 -4.98 3.45
N SER A 198 -8.51 -5.78 4.53
CA SER A 198 -8.41 -5.27 5.92
C SER A 198 -7.12 -4.49 6.16
N VAL A 199 -6.13 -4.78 5.32
CA VAL A 199 -4.79 -4.21 5.30
C VAL A 199 -4.76 -3.00 4.35
N THR A 200 -5.27 -3.07 3.12
CA THR A 200 -5.10 -2.00 2.13
C THR A 200 -6.24 -0.97 2.06
N SER A 201 -7.42 -1.27 2.60
CA SER A 201 -8.61 -0.43 2.46
C SER A 201 -9.21 -0.07 3.82
N THR A 202 -9.59 1.21 3.98
CA THR A 202 -10.42 1.66 5.10
C THR A 202 -11.88 1.24 4.92
N ARG A 203 -12.29 0.89 3.69
CA ARG A 203 -13.63 0.44 3.37
C ARG A 203 -13.71 -1.09 3.47
N LYS A 204 -14.73 -1.57 4.18
CA LYS A 204 -15.11 -2.98 4.14
C LYS A 204 -15.85 -3.25 2.83
N HIS A 205 -15.28 -4.11 2.00
CA HIS A 205 -15.91 -4.60 0.79
C HIS A 205 -16.61 -5.94 1.05
N ASN A 206 -17.72 -6.17 0.37
CA ASN A 206 -18.34 -7.48 0.32
C ASN A 206 -17.54 -8.35 -0.65
N LEU A 207 -16.89 -9.39 -0.10
CA LEU A 207 -15.99 -10.27 -0.85
C LEU A 207 -16.53 -11.69 -0.88
N SER A 208 -16.62 -12.25 -2.08
CA SER A 208 -16.93 -13.66 -2.34
C SER A 208 -16.22 -14.15 -3.60
N ALA A 209 -15.74 -15.38 -3.60
CA ALA A 209 -15.14 -16.00 -4.78
C ALA A 209 -16.03 -17.14 -5.31
N SER A 210 -15.95 -17.37 -6.62
CA SER A 210 -16.54 -18.53 -7.30
C SER A 210 -15.49 -19.20 -8.18
N CYS A 211 -15.34 -20.51 -8.06
CA CYS A 211 -14.38 -21.33 -8.79
C CYS A 211 -15.11 -22.52 -9.45
N PRO A 212 -14.53 -23.11 -10.52
CA PRO A 212 -15.00 -24.40 -11.03
C PRO A 212 -15.01 -25.47 -9.93
N THR A 213 -16.01 -26.36 -9.92
CA THR A 213 -16.21 -27.35 -8.84
C THR A 213 -14.99 -28.21 -8.55
N MET A 214 -14.26 -28.61 -9.60
CA MET A 214 -12.98 -29.31 -9.48
C MET A 214 -11.97 -28.64 -10.40
N VAL A 215 -10.78 -28.41 -9.88
CA VAL A 215 -9.75 -27.63 -10.55
C VAL A 215 -8.48 -28.45 -10.69
N ASP A 216 -8.07 -28.74 -11.93
CA ASP A 216 -6.81 -29.42 -12.21
C ASP A 216 -5.65 -28.41 -12.28
N LEU A 217 -4.80 -28.39 -11.26
CA LEU A 217 -3.61 -27.53 -11.14
C LEU A 217 -2.30 -28.31 -11.40
N SER A 218 -2.36 -29.40 -12.16
CA SER A 218 -1.17 -30.21 -12.47
C SER A 218 -0.19 -29.48 -13.37
N GLY A 219 1.12 -29.64 -13.13
CA GLY A 219 2.17 -29.13 -14.01
C GLY A 219 2.17 -27.61 -14.17
N LYS A 220 1.77 -27.10 -15.34
CA LYS A 220 1.70 -25.65 -15.61
C LYS A 220 0.25 -25.13 -15.69
N ASN A 221 -0.72 -25.99 -15.38
CA ASN A 221 -2.13 -25.64 -15.49
C ASN A 221 -2.48 -24.50 -14.52
N ARG A 222 -3.38 -23.64 -14.99
CA ARG A 222 -3.95 -22.55 -14.21
C ARG A 222 -5.45 -22.61 -14.30
N ALA A 223 -6.08 -22.22 -13.21
CA ALA A 223 -7.52 -22.03 -13.16
C ALA A 223 -7.86 -20.55 -13.09
N VAL A 224 -9.07 -20.22 -13.50
CA VAL A 224 -9.62 -18.87 -13.31
C VAL A 224 -10.81 -18.99 -12.38
N CYS A 225 -10.73 -18.30 -11.25
CA CYS A 225 -11.86 -18.04 -10.37
C CYS A 225 -12.34 -16.60 -10.56
N ILE A 226 -13.59 -16.33 -10.21
CA ILE A 226 -14.16 -14.99 -10.18
C ILE A 226 -14.21 -14.52 -8.73
N LEU A 227 -13.54 -13.43 -8.41
CA LEU A 227 -13.68 -12.72 -7.14
C LEU A 227 -14.66 -11.57 -7.34
N SER A 228 -15.76 -11.60 -6.60
CA SER A 228 -16.71 -10.49 -6.49
C SER A 228 -16.25 -9.55 -5.39
N VAL A 229 -16.16 -8.26 -5.73
CA VAL A 229 -15.83 -7.15 -4.83
C VAL A 229 -16.96 -6.14 -4.93
N ASP A 230 -17.82 -6.12 -3.92
CA ASP A 230 -19.13 -5.44 -3.99
C ASP A 230 -19.92 -5.90 -5.23
N GLU A 231 -20.32 -4.98 -6.11
CA GLU A 231 -20.99 -5.30 -7.38
C GLU A 231 -20.04 -5.67 -8.54
N TYR A 232 -18.72 -5.63 -8.35
CA TYR A 232 -17.74 -5.85 -9.42
C TYR A 232 -17.21 -7.28 -9.42
N HIS A 233 -16.86 -7.80 -10.60
CA HIS A 233 -16.28 -9.14 -10.76
C HIS A 233 -14.89 -9.04 -11.38
N VAL A 234 -13.88 -9.59 -10.70
CA VAL A 234 -12.50 -9.68 -11.21
C VAL A 234 -12.07 -11.13 -11.36
N ARG A 235 -11.37 -11.43 -12.43
CA ARG A 235 -10.78 -12.76 -12.64
C ARG A 235 -9.50 -12.90 -11.81
N GLN A 236 -9.35 -14.05 -11.18
CA GLN A 236 -8.20 -14.45 -10.39
C GLN A 236 -7.62 -15.73 -10.99
N ALA A 237 -6.37 -15.67 -11.45
CA ALA A 237 -5.65 -16.88 -11.84
C ALA A 237 -5.15 -17.60 -10.58
N VAL A 238 -5.32 -18.92 -10.53
CA VAL A 238 -4.83 -19.78 -9.44
C VAL A 238 -3.96 -20.89 -10.02
N TRP A 239 -2.83 -21.17 -9.36
CA TRP A 239 -1.92 -22.25 -9.74
C TRP A 239 -1.12 -22.75 -8.53
N ILE A 240 -0.43 -23.88 -8.68
CA ILE A 240 0.54 -24.36 -7.69
C ILE A 240 1.96 -23.99 -8.17
N ASP A 241 2.75 -23.39 -7.29
CA ASP A 241 4.18 -23.13 -7.46
C ASP A 241 4.99 -24.12 -6.60
N ASN A 242 6.12 -24.60 -7.14
CA ASN A 242 6.94 -25.60 -6.46
C ASN A 242 7.50 -25.12 -5.11
N VAL A 243 7.76 -23.81 -4.98
CA VAL A 243 8.34 -23.25 -3.76
C VAL A 243 7.24 -22.90 -2.77
N ASN A 244 6.23 -22.16 -3.23
CA ASN A 244 5.29 -21.46 -2.36
C ASN A 244 3.91 -22.12 -2.23
N GLY A 245 3.67 -23.28 -2.87
CA GLY A 245 2.38 -23.96 -2.83
C GLY A 245 1.32 -23.25 -3.69
N ILE A 246 0.07 -23.15 -3.22
CA ILE A 246 -0.99 -22.48 -3.97
C ILE A 246 -0.70 -20.97 -4.07
N ARG A 247 -0.85 -20.44 -5.29
CA ARG A 247 -0.69 -19.03 -5.62
C ARG A 247 -1.93 -18.52 -6.32
N SER A 248 -2.23 -17.25 -6.12
CA SER A 248 -3.21 -16.51 -6.90
C SER A 248 -2.63 -15.20 -7.39
N ARG A 249 -3.20 -14.69 -8.49
CA ARG A 249 -2.90 -13.35 -9.01
C ARG A 249 -4.14 -12.80 -9.72
N PRO A 250 -4.50 -11.53 -9.48
CA PRO A 250 -5.56 -10.89 -10.25
C PRO A 250 -5.16 -10.85 -11.73
N LEU A 251 -6.15 -11.06 -12.59
CA LEU A 251 -6.04 -10.87 -14.05
C LEU A 251 -6.70 -9.58 -14.49
N ASP A 252 -7.59 -9.02 -13.66
CA ASP A 252 -8.27 -7.76 -13.89
C ASP A 252 -7.93 -6.77 -12.76
N ALA A 253 -7.87 -5.49 -13.09
CA ALA A 253 -7.73 -4.39 -12.15
C ALA A 253 -9.08 -3.76 -11.86
N LEU A 254 -9.33 -3.43 -10.58
CA LEU A 254 -10.39 -2.53 -10.15
C LEU A 254 -9.82 -1.12 -10.09
N VAL A 255 -10.37 -0.20 -10.88
CA VAL A 255 -9.88 1.18 -10.99
C VAL A 255 -10.97 2.14 -10.53
N ASP A 256 -10.77 2.76 -9.38
CA ASP A 256 -11.62 3.87 -8.90
C ASP A 256 -11.24 5.16 -9.65
N LYS A 257 -12.14 5.60 -10.54
CA LYS A 257 -11.93 6.81 -11.35
C LYS A 257 -11.81 8.08 -10.52
N THR A 258 -12.43 8.11 -9.34
CA THR A 258 -12.34 9.24 -8.40
C THR A 258 -10.93 9.33 -7.82
N TYR A 259 -10.33 8.17 -7.49
CA TYR A 259 -8.95 8.10 -7.04
C TYR A 259 -8.00 8.52 -8.16
N VAL A 260 -8.16 7.97 -9.37
CA VAL A 260 -7.35 8.35 -10.54
C VAL A 260 -7.41 9.85 -10.80
N GLN A 261 -8.61 10.43 -10.82
CA GLN A 261 -8.81 11.86 -11.02
C GLN A 261 -8.08 12.70 -9.98
N ARG A 262 -8.26 12.39 -8.69
CA ARG A 262 -7.64 13.14 -7.59
C ARG A 262 -6.11 13.03 -7.63
N PHE A 263 -5.61 11.81 -7.83
CA PHE A 263 -4.17 11.56 -7.89
C PHE A 263 -3.53 12.28 -9.07
N ALA A 264 -4.08 12.14 -10.29
CA ALA A 264 -3.56 12.80 -11.47
C ALA A 264 -3.63 14.32 -11.36
N GLN A 265 -4.72 14.87 -10.81
CA GLN A 265 -4.86 16.32 -10.63
C GLN A 265 -3.81 16.87 -9.67
N ASN A 266 -3.59 16.17 -8.55
CA ASN A 266 -2.56 16.55 -7.59
C ASN A 266 -1.15 16.44 -8.17
N ASP A 267 -0.83 15.33 -8.85
CA ASP A 267 0.48 15.13 -9.49
C ASP A 267 0.78 16.23 -10.52
N ILE A 268 -0.18 16.56 -11.39
CA ILE A 268 0.01 17.61 -12.39
C ILE A 268 0.14 18.99 -11.74
N ASN A 269 -0.72 19.34 -10.77
CA ASN A 269 -0.64 20.62 -10.08
C ASN A 269 0.66 20.79 -9.29
N ASN A 270 1.18 19.71 -8.71
CA ASN A 270 2.49 19.72 -8.05
C ASN A 270 3.59 20.02 -9.07
N ARG A 271 3.61 19.33 -10.22
CA ARG A 271 4.59 19.60 -11.29
C ARG A 271 4.49 21.02 -11.83
N LEU A 272 3.28 21.56 -12.01
CA LEU A 272 3.09 22.97 -12.41
C LEU A 272 3.75 23.90 -11.39
N THR A 273 3.50 23.67 -10.10
CA THR A 273 4.09 24.46 -9.00
C THR A 273 5.62 24.35 -8.99
N GLU A 274 6.17 23.14 -9.17
CA GLU A 274 7.62 22.89 -9.25
C GLU A 274 8.28 23.63 -10.42
N HIS A 275 7.53 23.92 -11.49
CA HIS A 275 7.97 24.70 -12.64
C HIS A 275 7.60 26.20 -12.58
N GLY A 276 7.10 26.68 -11.43
CA GLY A 276 6.72 28.09 -11.25
C GLY A 276 5.45 28.50 -12.02
N LEU A 277 4.63 27.53 -12.41
CA LEU A 277 3.35 27.73 -13.09
C LEU A 277 2.20 27.67 -12.08
N GLN A 278 1.07 28.31 -12.42
CA GLN A 278 -0.12 28.28 -11.59
C GLN A 278 -0.73 26.85 -11.58
N PRO A 279 -1.03 26.27 -10.41
CA PRO A 279 -1.64 24.94 -10.30
C PRO A 279 -3.15 25.01 -10.60
N ASP A 280 -3.51 25.08 -11.87
CA ASP A 280 -4.89 25.22 -12.35
C ASP A 280 -5.43 24.00 -13.11
N ALA A 281 -4.74 22.85 -13.00
CA ALA A 281 -5.19 21.63 -13.64
C ALA A 281 -6.50 21.14 -13.01
N ALA A 282 -7.49 20.90 -13.86
CA ALA A 282 -8.74 20.23 -13.52
C ALA A 282 -8.92 18.99 -14.39
N ILE A 283 -9.17 17.85 -13.75
CA ILE A 283 -9.31 16.56 -14.41
C ILE A 283 -10.70 16.01 -14.14
N ASP A 284 -11.35 15.45 -15.15
CA ASP A 284 -12.63 14.76 -15.07
C ASP A 284 -12.51 13.36 -15.71
N CYS A 285 -12.46 12.34 -14.86
CA CYS A 285 -12.48 10.93 -15.27
C CYS A 285 -13.88 10.30 -15.19
N GLY A 286 -14.89 11.08 -14.79
CA GLY A 286 -16.17 10.58 -14.31
C GLY A 286 -16.07 9.95 -12.92
N THR A 287 -17.17 9.36 -12.46
CA THR A 287 -17.26 8.69 -11.15
C THR A 287 -17.37 7.18 -11.31
N GLY A 288 -17.18 6.46 -10.20
CA GLY A 288 -17.37 5.01 -10.12
C GLY A 288 -16.09 4.20 -10.34
N VAL A 289 -16.24 2.89 -10.24
CA VAL A 289 -15.17 1.91 -10.42
C VAL A 289 -15.35 1.23 -11.78
N ILE A 290 -14.25 0.97 -12.48
CA ILE A 290 -14.24 0.14 -13.68
C ILE A 290 -13.38 -1.10 -13.46
N VAL A 291 -13.78 -2.21 -14.08
CA VAL A 291 -12.96 -3.42 -14.19
C VAL A 291 -12.29 -3.42 -15.55
N VAL A 292 -10.96 -3.53 -15.59
CA VAL A 292 -10.21 -3.60 -16.84
C VAL A 292 -9.23 -4.77 -16.83
N THR A 293 -9.00 -5.37 -17.99
CA THR A 293 -7.95 -6.40 -18.18
C THR A 293 -6.67 -5.71 -18.67
N PRO A 294 -5.59 -5.69 -17.87
CA PRO A 294 -4.34 -5.03 -18.25
C PRO A 294 -3.58 -5.79 -19.35
N PRO A 295 -2.83 -5.08 -20.23
CA PRO A 295 -2.72 -3.62 -20.28
C PRO A 295 -4.02 -2.99 -20.81
N ALA A 296 -4.48 -1.92 -20.17
CA ALA A 296 -5.69 -1.21 -20.56
C ALA A 296 -5.48 0.30 -20.52
N THR A 297 -6.18 1.01 -21.41
CA THR A 297 -6.12 2.47 -21.50
C THR A 297 -7.53 3.06 -21.47
N PHE A 298 -7.72 4.15 -20.73
CA PHE A 298 -8.92 4.97 -20.80
C PHE A 298 -8.57 6.46 -20.74
N ASN A 299 -9.51 7.31 -21.13
CA ASN A 299 -9.28 8.74 -21.25
C ASN A 299 -10.09 9.53 -20.22
N CYS A 300 -9.47 10.55 -19.64
CA CYS A 300 -10.13 11.60 -18.86
C CYS A 300 -10.04 12.94 -19.61
N LYS A 301 -10.97 13.84 -19.31
CA LYS A 301 -10.89 15.23 -19.78
C LYS A 301 -9.97 16.00 -18.85
N MET A 302 -9.14 16.88 -19.40
CA MET A 302 -8.27 17.73 -18.61
C MET A 302 -8.29 19.16 -19.15
N THR A 303 -8.28 20.13 -18.25
CA THR A 303 -8.07 21.55 -18.56
C THR A 303 -6.97 22.12 -17.67
N GLY A 304 -6.17 23.04 -18.20
CA GLY A 304 -5.11 23.76 -17.46
C GLY A 304 -4.46 24.81 -18.36
N GLY A 305 -4.04 25.95 -17.79
CA GLY A 305 -3.50 27.09 -18.54
C GLY A 305 -4.44 27.59 -19.64
N GLY A 306 -5.76 27.51 -19.43
CA GLY A 306 -6.79 27.87 -20.42
C GLY A 306 -6.90 26.93 -21.64
N ARG A 307 -6.18 25.81 -21.68
CA ARG A 307 -6.18 24.84 -22.80
C ARG A 307 -6.88 23.54 -22.39
N LYS A 308 -7.36 22.80 -23.39
CA LYS A 308 -7.96 21.47 -23.24
C LYS A 308 -6.97 20.38 -23.62
N PHE A 309 -6.95 19.32 -22.82
CA PHE A 309 -6.12 18.14 -22.99
C PHE A 309 -6.97 16.88 -22.84
N ARG A 310 -6.53 15.82 -23.49
CA ARG A 310 -6.94 14.44 -23.19
C ARG A 310 -5.91 13.86 -22.24
N LEU A 311 -6.32 13.47 -21.05
CA LEU A 311 -5.46 12.72 -20.14
C LEU A 311 -5.64 11.23 -20.45
N GLU A 312 -4.61 10.61 -20.99
CA GLU A 312 -4.58 9.17 -21.23
C GLU A 312 -4.07 8.46 -19.97
N VAL A 313 -4.89 7.56 -19.42
CA VAL A 313 -4.56 6.75 -18.24
C VAL A 313 -4.29 5.33 -18.68
N VAL A 314 -3.10 4.82 -18.34
CA VAL A 314 -2.63 3.47 -18.70
C VAL A 314 -2.55 2.63 -17.43
N VAL A 315 -3.28 1.52 -17.41
CA VAL A 315 -3.26 0.52 -16.34
C VAL A 315 -2.36 -0.62 -16.80
N ASP A 316 -1.16 -0.69 -16.23
CA ASP A 316 -0.11 -1.59 -16.70
C ASP A 316 -0.30 -3.04 -16.18
N ASP A 317 -0.87 -3.19 -14.98
CA ASP A 317 -1.05 -4.49 -14.35
C ASP A 317 -2.30 -4.58 -13.47
N ALA A 318 -2.59 -5.80 -13.00
CA ALA A 318 -3.80 -6.12 -12.27
C ALA A 318 -3.77 -5.68 -10.79
N SER A 319 -2.69 -5.02 -10.33
CA SER A 319 -2.65 -4.37 -9.03
C SER A 319 -3.42 -3.04 -9.01
N GLY A 320 -3.82 -2.53 -10.19
CA GLY A 320 -4.49 -1.24 -10.33
C GLY A 320 -3.53 -0.05 -10.38
N GLY A 321 -2.21 -0.30 -10.38
CA GLY A 321 -1.22 0.73 -10.67
C GLY A 321 -1.45 1.34 -12.06
N PHE A 322 -1.32 2.67 -12.15
CA PHE A 322 -1.52 3.39 -13.40
C PHE A 322 -0.49 4.50 -13.61
N ARG A 323 -0.36 4.88 -14.87
CA ARG A 323 0.42 6.03 -15.36
C ARG A 323 -0.52 6.96 -16.11
N SER A 324 -0.18 8.24 -16.21
CA SER A 324 -0.99 9.17 -17.01
C SER A 324 -0.13 10.11 -17.85
N HIS A 325 -0.65 10.45 -19.02
CA HIS A 325 -0.01 11.34 -19.99
C HIS A 325 -1.03 12.35 -20.53
N ALA A 326 -0.70 13.64 -20.47
CA ALA A 326 -1.53 14.69 -21.03
C ALA A 326 -1.22 14.88 -22.53
N ILE A 327 -2.25 14.80 -23.36
CA ILE A 327 -2.16 14.93 -24.82
C ILE A 327 -2.95 16.18 -25.23
N PRO A 328 -2.34 17.17 -25.90
CA PRO A 328 -3.07 18.34 -26.41
C PRO A 328 -4.21 17.92 -27.33
N ILE A 329 -5.38 18.53 -27.18
CA ILE A 329 -6.46 18.42 -28.16
C ILE A 329 -6.23 19.57 -29.14
N ASP A 330 -5.76 19.25 -30.35
CA ASP A 330 -5.60 20.25 -31.41
C ASP A 330 -6.99 20.72 -31.87
N ASP A 331 -7.38 21.93 -31.47
CA ASP A 331 -8.58 22.60 -31.95
C ASP A 331 -8.39 23.20 -33.37
N THR A 332 -7.30 22.85 -34.07
CA THR A 332 -6.89 23.44 -35.36
C THR A 332 -7.74 23.03 -36.58
N HIS A 333 -8.85 22.31 -36.38
CA HIS A 333 -9.84 22.05 -37.42
C HIS A 333 -11.16 22.84 -37.28
N ARG A 334 -11.16 23.97 -36.56
CA ARG A 334 -12.29 24.92 -36.66
C ARG A 334 -12.25 25.67 -38.00
N ALA A 335 -13.05 25.15 -38.93
CA ALA A 335 -13.75 25.81 -40.03
C ALA A 335 -13.00 26.96 -40.71
N SER A 336 -12.39 26.68 -41.87
CA SER A 336 -12.30 27.69 -42.91
C SER A 336 -13.73 28.18 -43.21
N PRO A 337 -13.98 29.51 -43.22
CA PRO A 337 -15.29 30.08 -43.51
C PRO A 337 -15.83 29.71 -44.89
#